data_AF-A0A1G1W7X7-F1
#
_entry.id   AF-A0A1G1W7X7-F1
#
_cell.length_a   1.000
_cell.length_b   1.000
_cell.length_c   1.000
_cell.angle_alpha   90.00
_cell.angle_beta   90.00
_cell.angle_gamma   90.00
#
_symmetry.space_group_name_H-M   'P 1'
#
loop_
_entity.id
_entity.type
_entity.pdbx_description
1 polymer ?
#
loop_
_entity_poly.entity_id
_entity_poly.type
_entity_poly.pdbx_seq_one_letter_code
_entity_poly.pdbx_strand_id
1 'polypeptide(L)' 'MLKSKDLNGKNLKELRILTSELKKKIFDLNLMHVSKKLKDTGEIKKNKKDLARVLTVIKGKELGI' A
#
# COMPACT_ATOMS: atom_id res chain seq x y z
N MET A 1 -1.71 5.47 8.58
CA MET A 1 -2.78 4.91 7.73
C MET A 1 -3.05 5.92 6.64
N LEU A 2 -2.90 5.52 5.37
CA LEU A 2 -3.36 6.35 4.25
C LEU A 2 -4.89 6.51 4.32
N LYS A 3 -5.36 7.75 4.28
CA LYS A 3 -6.79 8.06 4.17
C LYS A 3 -7.17 8.08 2.68
N SER A 4 -8.32 7.50 2.35
CA SER A 4 -8.81 7.40 0.96
C SER A 4 -8.98 8.75 0.26
N LYS A 5 -9.18 9.84 1.03
CA LYS A 5 -9.26 11.21 0.48
C LYS A 5 -7.99 11.66 -0.22
N ASP A 6 -6.81 11.26 0.27
CA ASP A 6 -5.52 11.64 -0.33
C ASP A 6 -5.23 10.88 -1.64
N LEU A 7 -5.95 9.78 -1.88
CA LEU A 7 -5.77 8.91 -3.05
C LEU A 7 -6.69 9.30 -4.22
N ASN A 8 -7.82 9.95 -3.95
CA ASN A 8 -8.75 10.38 -5.00
C ASN A 8 -8.16 11.47 -5.90
N GLY A 9 -7.32 12.35 -5.36
CA GLY A 9 -6.62 13.39 -6.11
C GLY A 9 -5.46 12.89 -6.98
N LYS A 10 -4.98 11.66 -6.75
CA LYS A 10 -3.84 11.10 -7.51
C LYS A 10 -4.26 10.53 -8.85
N ASN A 11 -3.38 10.65 -9.83
CA ASN A 11 -3.58 10.06 -11.15
C ASN A 11 -3.39 8.53 -11.10
N LEU A 12 -4.04 7.77 -11.99
CA LEU A 12 -3.91 6.32 -12.12
C LEU A 12 -2.45 5.85 -12.21
N LYS A 13 -1.59 6.63 -12.89
CA LYS A 13 -0.15 6.37 -12.97
C LYS A 13 0.53 6.46 -11.60
N GLU A 14 0.22 7.50 -10.83
CA GLU A 14 0.77 7.68 -9.48
C GLU A 14 0.28 6.61 -8.50
N LEU A 15 -0.98 6.20 -8.62
CA LEU A 15 -1.53 5.10 -7.82
C LEU A 15 -0.80 3.77 -8.13
N ARG A 16 -0.47 3.50 -9.40
CA ARG A 16 0.32 2.33 -9.79
C ARG A 16 1.75 2.38 -9.26
N ILE A 17 2.40 3.55 -9.30
CA ILE A 17 3.72 3.76 -8.69
C ILE A 17 3.67 3.48 -7.18
N LEU A 18 2.70 4.08 -6.49
CA LEU A 18 2.51 3.89 -5.04
C LEU A 18 2.24 2.42 -4.68
N THR A 19 1.51 1.70 -5.54
CA THR A 19 1.26 0.25 -5.39
C THR A 19 2.58 -0.54 -5.44
N SER A 20 3.48 -0.18 -6.37
CA SER A 20 4.79 -0.82 -6.51
C SER A 20 5.67 -0.56 -5.29
N GLU A 21 5.71 0.69 -4.81
CA GLU A 21 6.46 1.07 -3.62
C GLU A 21 5.96 0.36 -2.36
N LEU A 22 4.63 0.28 -2.17
CA LEU A 22 4.04 -0.43 -1.05
C LEU A 22 4.35 -1.93 -1.09
N LYS A 23 4.34 -2.56 -2.27
CA LYS A 23 4.75 -3.97 -2.42
C LYS A 23 6.21 -4.18 -2.04
N LYS A 24 7.11 -3.30 -2.51
CA LYS A 24 8.53 -3.36 -2.16
C LYS A 24 8.74 -3.20 -0.66
N LYS A 25 8.07 -2.22 -0.05
CA LYS A 25 8.12 -2.00 1.41
C LYS A 25 7.62 -3.19 2.20
N ILE A 26 6.54 -3.85 1.76
CA ILE A 26 6.05 -5.08 2.41
C ILE A 26 7.07 -6.21 2.29
N PHE A 27 7.74 -6.34 1.14
CA PHE A 27 8.79 -7.33 0.94
C PHE A 27 9.98 -7.08 1.88
N ASP A 28 10.48 -5.85 1.93
CA ASP A 28 11.57 -5.46 2.83
C ASP A 28 11.22 -5.70 4.30
N LEU A 29 9.99 -5.36 4.70
CA LEU A 29 9.50 -5.61 6.06
C LEU A 29 9.38 -7.11 6.37
N ASN A 30 8.95 -7.93 5.40
CA ASN A 30 8.92 -9.38 5.56
C ASN A 30 10.35 -9.96 5.68
N LEU A 31 11.32 -9.46 4.91
CA LEU A 31 12.72 -9.87 5.05
C LEU A 31 13.27 -9.51 6.43
N MET A 32 13.01 -8.30 6.92
CA MET A 32 13.37 -7.88 8.28
C MET A 32 12.68 -8.71 9.36
N HIS A 33 11.41 -9.10 9.12
CA HIS A 33 10.66 -9.99 10.00
C HIS A 33 11.29 -11.38 10.09
N VAL A 34 11.63 -11.97 8.96
CA VAL A 34 12.32 -13.28 8.87
C VAL A 34 13.69 -13.20 9.56
N SER A 35 14.41 -12.08 9.40
CA SER A 35 15.67 -11.83 10.09
C SER A 35 15.53 -11.65 11.62
N LYS A 36 14.32 -11.71 12.19
CA LYS A 36 14.00 -11.46 13.62
C LYS A 36 14.47 -10.10 14.15
N LYS A 37 14.74 -9.14 13.25
CA LYS A 37 15.16 -7.77 13.59
C LYS A 37 14.01 -6.75 13.53
N LEU A 38 12.80 -7.19 13.17
CA LEU A 38 11.65 -6.30 13.04
C LEU A 38 11.06 -5.97 14.42
N LYS A 39 11.09 -4.69 14.78
CA LYS A 39 10.55 -4.18 16.06
C LYS A 39 9.02 -4.06 16.06
N ASP A 40 8.38 -3.81 14.91
CA ASP A 40 6.94 -3.60 14.81
C ASP A 40 6.31 -4.43 13.68
N THR A 41 5.77 -5.60 14.05
CA THR A 41 5.00 -6.48 13.15
C THR A 41 3.68 -5.86 12.69
N GLY A 42 3.19 -4.83 13.40
CA GLY A 42 1.99 -4.08 13.05
C GLY A 42 2.16 -3.25 11.77
N GLU A 43 3.38 -2.87 11.40
CA GLU A 43 3.65 -2.14 10.16
C GLU A 43 3.35 -2.97 8.91
N ILE A 44 3.60 -4.28 8.94
CA ILE A 44 3.26 -5.19 7.83
C ILE A 44 1.75 -5.16 7.60
N LYS A 45 0.96 -5.27 8.66
CA LYS A 45 -0.51 -5.25 8.58
C LYS A 45 -1.03 -3.89 8.13
N LYS A 46 -0.43 -2.79 8.61
CA LYS A 46 -0.76 -1.42 8.17
C LYS A 46 -0.48 -1.23 6.67
N ASN A 47 0.70 -1.62 6.20
CA ASN A 47 1.09 -1.48 4.79
C ASN A 47 0.26 -2.37 3.87
N LYS A 48 -0.10 -3.59 4.29
CA LYS A 48 -1.06 -4.44 3.54
C LYS A 48 -2.45 -3.78 3.42
N LYS A 49 -2.94 -3.17 4.50
CA LYS A 49 -4.23 -2.46 4.49
C LYS A 49 -4.17 -1.20 3.62
N ASP A 50 -3.06 -0.49 3.63
CA ASP A 50 -2.86 0.70 2.79
C ASP A 50 -2.75 0.29 1.30
N LEU A 51 -2.06 -0.81 0.97
CA LEU A 51 -2.05 -1.39 -0.38
C LEU A 51 -3.45 -1.77 -0.88
N ALA A 52 -4.24 -2.44 -0.04
CA ALA A 52 -5.62 -2.81 -0.39
C ALA A 52 -6.47 -1.58 -0.75
N ARG A 53 -6.35 -0.49 0.02
CA ARG A 53 -7.07 0.77 -0.27
C ARG A 53 -6.67 1.38 -1.61
N VAL A 54 -5.37 1.40 -1.91
CA VAL A 54 -4.87 1.93 -3.20
C VAL A 54 -5.45 1.12 -4.37
N LEU A 55 -5.45 -0.22 -4.25
CA LEU A 55 -6.04 -1.10 -5.25
C LEU A 55 -7.56 -0.87 -5.41
N THR A 56 -8.28 -0.66 -4.31
CA THR A 56 -9.72 -0.32 -4.36
C THR A 56 -9.96 0.99 -5.09
N VAL A 57 -9.16 2.03 -4.84
CA VAL A 57 -9.29 3.32 -5.55
C VAL A 57 -8.99 3.18 -7.04
N ILE A 58 -7.93 2.42 -7.40
CA ILE A 58 -7.65 2.12 -8.81
C ILE A 58 -8.85 1.44 -9.46
N LYS A 59 -9.41 0.43 -8.78
CA LYS A 59 -10.55 -0.33 -9.30
C LYS A 59 -11.82 0.51 -9.42
N GLY A 60 -12.09 1.40 -8.47
CA GLY A 60 -13.20 2.37 -8.54
C GLY A 60 -13.05 3.30 -9.75
N LYS A 61 -11.85 3.85 -9.96
CA LYS A 61 -11.55 4.66 -11.15
C LYS A 61 -11.70 3.89 -12.47
N GLU A 62 -11.32 2.61 -12.50
CA GLU A 62 -11.52 1.75 -13.68
C GLU A 62 -13.00 1.41 -13.93
N LEU A 63 -13.81 1.33 -12.87
CA LEU A 63 -15.24 1.06 -12.94
C LEU A 63 -16.10 2.33 -13.16
N GLY A 64 -15.50 3.51 -13.08
CA GLY A 64 -16.21 4.80 -13.21
C GLY A 64 -17.06 5.17 -12.00
N ILE A 65 -16.74 4.63 -10.81
CA ILE A 65 -17.47 4.81 -9.53
C ILE A 65 -16.60 5.57 -8.53
#